data_AF-A0A087SVT1-F1
#
_entry.id   AF-A0A087SVT1-F1
#
_cell.length_a   1.000
_cell.length_b   1.000
_cell.length_c   1.000
_cell.angle_alpha   90.00
_cell.angle_beta   90.00
_cell.angle_gamma   90.00
#
_symmetry.space_group_name_H-M   'P 1'
#
loop_
_entity.id
_entity.type
_entity.pdbx_description
1 polymer ?
#
loop_
_entity_poly.entity_id
_entity_poly.type
_entity_poly.pdbx_seq_one_letter_code
_entity_poly.pdbx_strand_id
1 'polypeptide(L)'
;MCVSLTPLSAIREKDLPSPFGHRILTQVTVFGLLLLLLCGVHSASGGTMRCCSLANGSCKSACEKISLVSLATDENEMEASLQKLNDLCHKKFMLSFWDCVNETLDEISKGKDWIGRPCCRIPQSEKCKMACLRAESVLGLTSFCRKSDEIAFYTCIERQEAGERCCKNAQTNNCREACKEVFVGSFTPSKAVREAVHTYCSEDSPRIQQCVRIYVHVTPMEHSFRNMHCCDRSPNIQCRTACKEILRTETTGQEVIDGLSRVGCGPPLPHDRLWQCFLLNAAANEPGGSLTQSEKIEMDGA
;
A
#
# COMPACT_ATOMS: atom_id res chain seq x y z
N MET A 1 17.68 -25.92 -17.25
CA MET A 1 17.13 -26.91 -18.21
C MET A 1 15.77 -27.32 -17.69
N CYS A 2 14.71 -26.74 -18.25
CA CYS A 2 13.34 -27.12 -17.93
C CYS A 2 12.95 -28.29 -18.83
N VAL A 3 12.51 -29.40 -18.25
CA VAL A 3 11.82 -30.45 -18.99
C VAL A 3 10.35 -30.37 -18.61
N SER A 4 9.55 -30.01 -19.61
CA SER A 4 8.09 -30.05 -19.61
C SER A 4 7.61 -31.50 -19.64
N LEU A 5 6.62 -31.85 -18.82
CA LEU A 5 5.79 -33.04 -19.05
C LEU A 5 4.31 -32.66 -18.89
N THR A 6 3.60 -32.83 -20.00
CA THR A 6 2.14 -32.79 -20.17
C THR A 6 1.44 -33.98 -19.49
N PRO A 7 0.12 -33.93 -19.30
CA PRO A 7 -0.60 -34.78 -18.35
C PRO A 7 -1.01 -36.12 -18.97
N LEU A 8 -0.92 -37.20 -18.20
CA LEU A 8 -1.56 -38.47 -18.52
C LEU A 8 -2.80 -38.67 -17.64
N SER A 9 -3.94 -38.68 -18.31
CA SER A 9 -5.24 -39.04 -17.80
C SER A 9 -5.36 -40.51 -17.41
N ALA A 10 -6.11 -40.75 -16.34
CA ALA A 10 -7.00 -41.88 -16.08
C ALA A 10 -6.42 -43.32 -16.12
N ILE A 11 -6.27 -43.91 -14.93
CA ILE A 11 -6.50 -45.35 -14.74
C ILE A 11 -7.46 -45.52 -13.56
N ARG A 12 -8.61 -46.12 -13.86
CA ARG A 12 -9.64 -46.62 -12.96
C ARG A 12 -9.46 -48.13 -12.90
N GLU A 13 -9.21 -48.71 -11.72
CA GLU A 13 -9.65 -50.05 -11.29
C GLU A 13 -9.14 -50.29 -9.85
N LYS A 14 -10.05 -50.36 -8.88
CA LYS A 14 -10.67 -51.58 -8.29
C LYS A 14 -9.81 -52.25 -7.20
N ASP A 15 -10.37 -52.20 -6.00
CA ASP A 15 -10.36 -53.18 -4.91
C ASP A 15 -9.21 -54.20 -4.82
N LEU A 16 -8.39 -54.11 -3.77
CA LEU A 16 -8.03 -55.24 -2.89
C LEU A 16 -7.35 -54.71 -1.59
N PRO A 17 -7.58 -55.34 -0.42
CA PRO A 17 -7.15 -54.82 0.88
C PRO A 17 -5.74 -55.34 1.24
N SER A 18 -4.86 -54.46 1.72
CA SER A 18 -3.61 -54.89 2.38
C SER A 18 -3.14 -53.87 3.42
N PRO A 19 -2.72 -54.29 4.63
CA PRO A 19 -2.55 -53.42 5.80
C PRO A 19 -1.23 -52.62 5.79
N PHE A 20 -0.52 -52.58 4.66
CA PHE A 20 0.78 -51.91 4.53
C PHE A 20 0.70 -50.46 4.03
N GLY A 21 -0.47 -50.00 3.56
CA GLY A 21 -0.64 -48.64 3.00
C GLY A 21 -0.51 -47.50 4.02
N HIS A 22 -0.77 -47.75 5.30
CA HIS A 22 -0.80 -46.70 6.33
C HIS A 22 0.59 -46.17 6.72
N ARG A 23 1.65 -46.99 6.62
CA ARG A 23 3.03 -46.57 6.93
C ARG A 23 3.67 -45.75 5.82
N ILE A 24 3.29 -45.97 4.57
CA ILE A 24 3.81 -45.24 3.41
C ILE A 24 3.10 -43.89 3.30
N LEU A 25 1.79 -43.85 3.52
CA LEU A 25 1.02 -42.61 3.47
C LEU A 25 1.42 -41.62 4.58
N THR A 26 1.74 -42.12 5.78
CA THR A 26 2.23 -41.28 6.90
C THR A 26 3.66 -40.76 6.68
N GLN A 27 4.55 -41.53 6.06
CA GLN A 27 5.90 -41.05 5.69
C GLN A 27 5.85 -39.95 4.63
N VAL A 28 4.99 -40.09 3.61
CA VAL A 28 4.84 -39.10 2.53
C VAL A 28 4.19 -37.81 3.03
N THR A 29 3.20 -37.88 3.92
CA THR A 29 2.58 -36.68 4.50
C THR A 29 3.51 -35.95 5.48
N VAL A 30 4.31 -36.68 6.26
CA VAL A 30 5.31 -36.08 7.16
C VAL A 30 6.45 -35.44 6.37
N PHE A 31 6.95 -36.06 5.30
CA PHE A 31 7.95 -35.43 4.41
C PHE A 31 7.37 -34.22 3.67
N GLY A 32 6.10 -34.28 3.24
CA GLY A 32 5.41 -33.14 2.62
C GLY A 32 5.21 -31.97 3.59
N LEU A 33 4.86 -32.24 4.84
CA LEU A 33 4.75 -31.23 5.90
C LEU A 33 6.11 -30.66 6.32
N LEU A 34 7.17 -31.47 6.33
CA LEU A 34 8.53 -31.04 6.64
C LEU A 34 9.10 -30.15 5.52
N LEU A 35 8.79 -30.45 4.25
CA LEU A 35 9.12 -29.59 3.10
C LEU A 35 8.34 -28.28 3.12
N LEU A 36 7.06 -28.30 3.53
CA LEU A 36 6.25 -27.08 3.70
C LEU A 36 6.73 -26.21 4.89
N LEU A 37 7.28 -26.82 5.95
CA LEU A 37 7.88 -26.10 7.08
C LEU A 37 9.27 -25.53 6.77
N LEU A 38 10.02 -26.14 5.84
CA LEU A 38 11.29 -25.59 5.35
C LEU A 38 11.11 -24.46 4.32
N CYS A 39 9.91 -24.29 3.76
CA CYS A 39 9.53 -23.11 2.98
C CYS A 39 8.96 -21.98 3.85
N GLY A 40 9.39 -21.89 5.12
CA GLY A 40 9.10 -20.79 6.01
C GLY A 40 9.39 -19.44 5.37
N VAL A 41 8.30 -18.74 5.02
CA VAL A 41 8.11 -17.29 4.97
C VAL A 41 9.39 -16.49 4.66
N HIS A 42 9.69 -16.32 3.37
CA HIS A 42 10.44 -15.14 2.96
C HIS A 42 9.50 -13.94 3.09
N SER A 43 9.55 -13.31 4.26
CA SER A 43 8.97 -11.99 4.48
C SER A 43 9.47 -11.05 3.39
N ALA A 44 8.52 -10.27 2.86
CA ALA A 44 8.72 -9.26 1.83
C ALA A 44 10.03 -8.48 2.03
N SER A 45 10.94 -8.61 1.08
CA SER A 45 12.09 -7.73 0.94
C SER A 45 11.94 -7.01 -0.40
N GLY A 46 11.84 -5.68 -0.37
CA GLY A 46 11.98 -4.88 -1.58
C GLY A 46 13.30 -5.26 -2.25
N GLY A 47 13.28 -5.50 -3.56
CA GLY A 47 14.31 -6.24 -4.28
C GLY A 47 15.73 -5.95 -3.83
N THR A 48 16.42 -7.02 -3.48
CA THR A 48 17.86 -6.99 -3.21
C THR A 48 18.60 -6.56 -4.47
N MET A 49 19.59 -5.67 -4.29
CA MET A 49 20.43 -5.21 -5.39
C MET A 49 21.17 -6.38 -6.02
N ARG A 50 21.02 -6.59 -7.34
CA ARG A 50 21.62 -7.76 -8.03
C ARG A 50 23.14 -7.82 -7.90
N CYS A 51 23.78 -6.67 -7.66
CA CYS A 51 25.22 -6.56 -7.43
C CYS A 51 25.71 -7.31 -6.20
N CYS A 52 24.86 -7.61 -5.21
CA CYS A 52 25.28 -8.30 -3.99
C CYS A 52 25.83 -9.71 -4.25
N SER A 53 25.51 -10.34 -5.38
CA SER A 53 26.12 -11.62 -5.76
C SER A 53 27.62 -11.52 -6.09
N LEU A 54 28.12 -10.32 -6.38
CA LEU A 54 29.54 -10.04 -6.67
C LEU A 54 30.34 -9.71 -5.41
N ALA A 55 29.68 -9.58 -4.27
CA ALA A 55 30.30 -9.36 -2.97
C ALA A 55 30.53 -10.69 -2.23
N ASN A 56 31.39 -10.67 -1.21
CA ASN A 56 31.59 -11.82 -0.33
C ASN A 56 31.67 -11.40 1.15
N GLY A 57 31.46 -12.36 2.06
CA GLY A 57 31.57 -12.15 3.50
C GLY A 57 30.64 -11.06 4.05
N SER A 58 31.15 -10.23 4.97
CA SER A 58 30.40 -9.15 5.62
C SER A 58 29.85 -8.11 4.63
N CYS A 59 30.58 -7.82 3.55
CA CYS A 59 30.13 -6.93 2.49
C CYS A 59 28.85 -7.45 1.82
N LYS A 60 28.81 -8.74 1.46
CA LYS A 60 27.61 -9.36 0.86
C LYS A 60 26.41 -9.26 1.78
N SER A 61 26.57 -9.65 3.05
CA SER A 61 25.48 -9.59 4.02
C SER A 61 25.00 -8.16 4.33
N ALA A 62 25.87 -7.15 4.19
CA ALA A 62 25.48 -5.75 4.30
C ALA A 62 24.72 -5.29 3.05
N CYS A 63 25.20 -5.65 1.86
CA CYS A 63 24.55 -5.35 0.59
C CYS A 63 23.13 -5.93 0.50
N GLU A 64 22.95 -7.19 0.90
CA GLU A 64 21.65 -7.87 0.83
C GLU A 64 20.59 -7.25 1.77
N LYS A 65 21.00 -6.45 2.74
CA LYS A 65 20.08 -5.72 3.63
C LYS A 65 19.65 -4.37 3.06
N ILE A 66 20.27 -3.90 1.99
CA ILE A 66 19.97 -2.61 1.38
C ILE A 66 18.78 -2.78 0.43
N SER A 67 17.73 -2.01 0.71
CA SER A 67 16.56 -1.89 -0.18
C SER A 67 16.89 -0.92 -1.30
N LEU A 68 16.86 -1.39 -2.54
CA LEU A 68 17.10 -0.52 -3.70
C LEU A 68 16.03 0.57 -3.83
N VAL A 69 14.81 0.30 -3.40
CA VAL A 69 13.74 1.31 -3.35
C VAL A 69 14.10 2.42 -2.37
N SER A 70 14.61 2.06 -1.18
CA SER A 70 14.99 3.05 -0.16
C SER A 70 16.15 3.92 -0.64
N LEU A 71 17.18 3.32 -1.25
CA LEU A 71 18.26 4.07 -1.90
C LEU A 71 17.75 5.09 -2.93
N ALA A 72 16.69 4.73 -3.64
CA ALA A 72 16.18 5.51 -4.74
C ALA A 72 15.20 6.60 -4.31
N THR A 73 14.55 6.48 -3.15
CA THR A 73 13.48 7.38 -2.69
C THR A 73 13.83 8.20 -1.44
N ASP A 74 14.94 7.90 -0.77
CA ASP A 74 15.38 8.58 0.45
C ASP A 74 16.89 8.88 0.38
N GLU A 75 17.23 10.17 0.33
CA GLU A 75 18.62 10.62 0.18
C GLU A 75 19.47 10.30 1.42
N ASN A 76 18.89 10.34 2.62
CA ASN A 76 19.61 10.07 3.86
C ASN A 76 19.93 8.57 3.99
N GLU A 77 18.95 7.71 3.69
CA GLU A 77 19.15 6.25 3.64
C GLU A 77 20.13 5.85 2.54
N MET A 78 20.13 6.57 1.41
CA MET A 78 21.11 6.40 0.35
C MET A 78 22.53 6.67 0.84
N GLU A 79 22.76 7.85 1.45
CA GLU A 79 24.08 8.23 1.98
C GLU A 79 24.57 7.23 3.05
N ALA A 80 23.72 6.89 4.01
CA ALA A 80 24.03 5.93 5.06
C ALA A 80 24.38 4.54 4.51
N SER A 81 23.62 4.09 3.51
CA SER A 81 23.85 2.80 2.86
C SER A 81 25.16 2.78 2.06
N LEU A 82 25.47 3.86 1.33
CA LEU A 82 26.72 3.98 0.56
C LEU A 82 27.94 4.08 1.49
N GLN A 83 27.82 4.77 2.62
CA GLN A 83 28.88 4.82 3.63
C GLN A 83 29.15 3.42 4.18
N LYS A 84 28.10 2.69 4.57
CA LYS A 84 28.21 1.32 5.08
C LYS A 84 28.82 0.35 4.06
N LEU A 85 28.51 0.53 2.77
CA LEU A 85 29.16 -0.25 1.70
C LEU A 85 30.63 0.13 1.57
N ASN A 86 31.01 1.41 1.61
CA ASN A 86 32.42 1.80 1.56
C ASN A 86 33.25 1.22 2.72
N ASP A 87 32.67 1.15 3.93
CA ASP A 87 33.35 0.63 5.12
C ASP A 87 33.60 -0.89 5.05
N LEU A 88 32.70 -1.64 4.41
CA LEU A 88 32.74 -3.11 4.38
C LEU A 88 33.24 -3.68 3.05
N CYS A 89 33.07 -2.95 1.95
CA CYS A 89 33.34 -3.40 0.58
C CYS A 89 34.54 -2.63 0.01
N HIS A 90 35.75 -3.10 0.29
CA HIS A 90 36.97 -2.42 -0.13
C HIS A 90 37.09 -2.37 -1.67
N LYS A 91 37.05 -1.15 -2.25
CA LYS A 91 37.09 -0.90 -3.71
C LYS A 91 38.21 -1.63 -4.44
N LYS A 92 39.41 -1.71 -3.83
CA LYS A 92 40.60 -2.33 -4.43
C LYS A 92 40.42 -3.81 -4.80
N PHE A 93 39.58 -4.54 -4.06
CA PHE A 93 39.42 -5.99 -4.24
C PHE A 93 38.07 -6.38 -4.83
N MET A 94 37.16 -5.41 -4.99
CA MET A 94 35.76 -5.64 -5.37
C MET A 94 35.35 -4.72 -6.54
N LEU A 95 36.21 -4.61 -7.56
CA LEU A 95 35.97 -3.73 -8.71
C LEU A 95 34.64 -4.03 -9.41
N SER A 96 34.40 -5.29 -9.79
CA SER A 96 33.16 -5.68 -10.48
C SER A 96 31.89 -5.42 -9.67
N PHE A 97 31.98 -5.51 -8.34
CA PHE A 97 30.87 -5.14 -7.45
C PHE A 97 30.59 -3.64 -7.53
N TRP A 98 31.63 -2.81 -7.42
CA TRP A 98 31.50 -1.35 -7.45
C TRP A 98 31.09 -0.84 -8.83
N ASP A 99 31.56 -1.46 -9.91
CA ASP A 99 31.11 -1.14 -11.27
C ASP A 99 29.60 -1.38 -11.40
N CYS A 100 29.12 -2.56 -10.97
CA CYS A 100 27.69 -2.88 -10.96
C CYS A 100 26.86 -1.90 -10.10
N VAL A 101 27.35 -1.55 -8.91
CA VAL A 101 26.67 -0.59 -8.02
C VAL A 101 26.57 0.77 -8.69
N ASN A 102 27.67 1.29 -9.25
CA ASN A 102 27.70 2.59 -9.89
C ASN A 102 26.80 2.65 -11.13
N GLU A 103 26.80 1.61 -11.96
CA GLU A 103 25.87 1.49 -13.09
C GLU A 103 24.42 1.48 -12.63
N THR A 104 24.11 0.73 -11.56
CA THR A 104 22.76 0.69 -10.99
C THR A 104 22.33 2.07 -10.46
N LEU A 105 23.23 2.78 -9.78
CA LEU A 105 22.98 4.14 -9.28
C LEU A 105 22.78 5.13 -10.42
N ASP A 106 23.57 5.04 -11.50
CA ASP A 106 23.39 5.85 -12.71
C ASP A 106 22.01 5.62 -13.33
N GLU A 107 21.60 4.36 -13.50
CA GLU A 107 20.29 4.03 -14.07
C GLU A 107 19.13 4.59 -13.26
N ILE A 108 19.15 4.44 -11.94
CA ILE A 108 18.05 4.96 -11.10
C ILE A 108 18.13 6.48 -10.94
N SER A 109 19.29 7.11 -11.16
CA SER A 109 19.41 8.57 -11.06
C SER A 109 18.64 9.30 -12.16
N LYS A 110 18.48 8.67 -13.34
CA LYS A 110 17.75 9.24 -14.49
C LYS A 110 16.31 9.61 -14.16
N GLY A 111 15.65 8.77 -13.35
CA GLY A 111 14.28 9.01 -12.89
C GLY A 111 14.15 9.79 -11.59
N LYS A 112 15.20 10.48 -11.10
CA LYS A 112 15.17 11.17 -9.79
C LYS A 112 14.11 12.28 -9.74
N ASP A 113 13.98 13.05 -10.82
CA ASP A 113 13.07 14.20 -10.89
C ASP A 113 11.64 13.82 -11.31
N TRP A 114 11.39 12.53 -11.57
CA TRP A 114 10.08 12.07 -11.96
C TRP A 114 9.11 12.09 -10.78
N ILE A 115 7.98 12.78 -10.95
CA ILE A 115 6.94 12.95 -9.91
C ILE A 115 6.42 11.62 -9.33
N GLY A 116 6.52 10.52 -10.09
CA GLY A 116 6.05 9.20 -9.67
C GLY A 116 7.01 8.48 -8.73
N ARG A 117 8.23 8.98 -8.55
CA ARG A 117 9.30 8.36 -7.77
C ARG A 117 8.90 7.98 -6.33
N PRO A 118 8.18 8.83 -5.56
CA PRO A 118 7.73 8.47 -4.21
C PRO A 118 6.76 7.28 -4.17
N CYS A 119 6.12 6.95 -5.30
CA CYS A 119 5.19 5.83 -5.41
C CYS A 119 5.90 4.48 -5.61
N CYS A 120 7.21 4.43 -5.89
CA CYS A 120 7.92 3.19 -6.21
C CYS A 120 8.04 2.18 -5.06
N ARG A 121 7.63 2.56 -3.84
CA ARG A 121 7.48 1.65 -2.69
C ARG A 121 6.18 0.84 -2.70
N ILE A 122 5.22 1.21 -3.54
CA ILE A 122 3.86 0.65 -3.56
C ILE A 122 3.72 -0.62 -4.42
N PRO A 123 4.35 -0.74 -5.60
CA PRO A 123 4.15 -1.91 -6.45
C PRO A 123 4.43 -3.23 -5.72
N GLN A 124 3.63 -4.25 -5.97
CA GLN A 124 3.81 -5.58 -5.39
C GLN A 124 4.87 -6.37 -6.16
N SER A 125 4.84 -6.29 -7.49
CA SER A 125 5.75 -6.99 -8.37
C SER A 125 7.14 -6.36 -8.35
N GLU A 126 8.15 -7.20 -8.15
CA GLU A 126 9.54 -6.74 -8.18
C GLU A 126 9.94 -6.19 -9.55
N LYS A 127 9.40 -6.74 -10.64
CA LYS A 127 9.61 -6.19 -11.99
C LYS A 127 9.05 -4.77 -12.10
N CYS A 128 7.89 -4.51 -11.48
CA CYS A 128 7.27 -3.20 -11.53
C CYS A 128 8.01 -2.18 -10.65
N LYS A 129 8.44 -2.56 -9.44
CA LYS A 129 9.31 -1.72 -8.61
C LYS A 129 10.55 -1.29 -9.39
N MET A 130 11.25 -2.25 -9.99
CA MET A 130 12.47 -1.99 -10.77
C MET A 130 12.23 -1.12 -12.01
N ALA A 131 11.07 -1.23 -12.66
CA ALA A 131 10.69 -0.35 -13.74
C ALA A 131 10.40 1.07 -13.24
N CYS A 132 9.71 1.20 -12.10
CA CYS A 132 9.42 2.48 -11.47
C CYS A 132 10.69 3.26 -11.10
N LEU A 133 11.69 2.59 -10.51
CA LEU A 133 12.94 3.25 -10.10
C LEU A 133 13.74 3.85 -11.26
N ARG A 134 13.54 3.34 -12.48
CA ARG A 134 14.22 3.82 -13.70
C ARG A 134 13.34 4.71 -14.57
N ALA A 135 12.05 4.78 -14.27
CA ALA A 135 11.10 5.48 -15.12
C ALA A 135 11.28 6.99 -14.98
N GLU A 136 11.24 7.67 -16.13
CA GLU A 136 11.18 9.13 -16.24
C GLU A 136 9.75 9.61 -16.53
N SER A 137 8.84 8.68 -16.87
CA SER A 137 7.45 8.94 -17.17
C SER A 137 6.61 7.66 -17.04
N VAL A 138 5.28 7.82 -17.01
CA VAL A 138 4.31 6.71 -16.96
C VAL A 138 4.46 5.76 -18.16
N LEU A 139 4.89 6.26 -19.33
CA LEU A 139 5.08 5.46 -20.54
C LEU A 139 6.15 4.37 -20.33
N GLY A 140 7.21 4.69 -19.58
CA GLY A 140 8.30 3.76 -19.24
C GLY A 140 7.88 2.58 -18.36
N LEU A 141 6.68 2.64 -17.78
CA LEU A 141 6.14 1.56 -16.94
C LEU A 141 5.37 0.50 -17.73
N THR A 142 4.77 0.88 -18.85
CA THR A 142 3.70 0.09 -19.52
C THR A 142 4.11 -1.33 -19.91
N SER A 143 5.40 -1.57 -20.16
CA SER A 143 5.97 -2.87 -20.51
C SER A 143 6.18 -3.82 -19.33
N PHE A 144 6.25 -3.31 -18.09
CA PHE A 144 6.62 -4.08 -16.91
C PHE A 144 5.63 -3.96 -15.74
N CYS A 145 4.77 -2.94 -15.78
CA CYS A 145 3.74 -2.63 -14.80
C CYS A 145 2.39 -2.54 -15.52
N ARG A 146 1.50 -3.51 -15.28
CA ARG A 146 0.14 -3.43 -15.79
C ARG A 146 -0.75 -2.73 -14.76
N LYS A 147 -1.54 -1.74 -15.22
CA LYS A 147 -2.41 -0.95 -14.33
C LYS A 147 -3.42 -1.77 -13.53
N SER A 148 -3.96 -2.86 -14.09
CA SER A 148 -4.90 -3.76 -13.39
C SER A 148 -4.26 -4.54 -12.26
N ASP A 149 -2.94 -4.77 -12.33
CA ASP A 149 -2.22 -5.64 -11.40
C ASP A 149 -1.63 -4.78 -10.26
N GLU A 150 -1.44 -3.48 -10.50
CA GLU A 150 -0.78 -2.54 -9.61
C GLU A 150 -1.66 -1.29 -9.35
N ILE A 151 -2.93 -1.50 -9.03
CA ILE A 151 -3.95 -0.42 -8.92
C ILE A 151 -3.49 0.66 -7.94
N ALA A 152 -3.07 0.29 -6.72
CA ALA A 152 -2.65 1.25 -5.70
C ALA A 152 -1.45 2.11 -6.13
N PHE A 153 -0.54 1.54 -6.90
CA PHE A 153 0.62 2.24 -7.43
C PHE A 153 0.22 3.29 -8.48
N TYR A 154 -0.63 2.91 -9.44
CA TYR A 154 -1.13 3.86 -10.44
C TYR A 154 -2.00 4.95 -9.82
N THR A 155 -2.82 4.60 -8.81
CA THR A 155 -3.55 5.59 -8.02
C THR A 155 -2.59 6.59 -7.37
N CYS A 156 -1.47 6.14 -6.79
CA CYS A 156 -0.47 7.06 -6.24
C CYS A 156 0.09 8.01 -7.31
N ILE A 157 0.47 7.50 -8.49
CA ILE A 157 1.00 8.33 -9.59
C ILE A 157 -0.02 9.39 -10.02
N GLU A 158 -1.28 8.99 -10.23
CA GLU A 158 -2.34 9.91 -10.64
C GLU A 158 -2.54 11.04 -9.60
N ARG A 159 -2.41 10.73 -8.31
CA ARG A 159 -2.45 11.73 -7.24
C ARG A 159 -1.24 12.67 -7.28
N GLN A 160 -0.04 12.15 -7.51
CA GLN A 160 1.17 12.98 -7.66
C GLN A 160 1.05 13.92 -8.88
N GLU A 161 0.54 13.43 -10.01
CA GLU A 161 0.30 14.24 -11.21
C GLU A 161 -0.78 15.29 -11.01
N ALA A 162 -1.84 14.96 -10.28
CA ALA A 162 -2.86 15.93 -9.86
C ALA A 162 -2.25 17.01 -8.96
N GLY A 163 -1.41 16.62 -7.99
CA GLY A 163 -0.71 17.54 -7.11
C GLY A 163 0.23 18.48 -7.84
N GLU A 164 1.05 17.96 -8.74
CA GLU A 164 1.95 18.80 -9.55
C GLU A 164 1.15 19.80 -10.40
N ARG A 165 0.07 19.36 -11.08
CA ARG A 165 -0.81 20.28 -11.83
C ARG A 165 -1.46 21.34 -10.93
N CYS A 166 -1.83 20.97 -9.71
CA CYS A 166 -2.50 21.86 -8.76
C CYS A 166 -1.54 22.91 -8.17
N CYS A 167 -0.35 22.46 -7.76
CA CYS A 167 0.58 23.24 -6.95
C CYS A 167 1.64 24.00 -7.75
N LYS A 168 1.76 23.74 -9.07
CA LYS A 168 2.81 24.31 -9.93
C LYS A 168 2.92 25.84 -9.89
N ASN A 169 1.79 26.54 -9.78
CA ASN A 169 1.73 28.01 -9.85
C ASN A 169 1.63 28.68 -8.47
N ALA A 170 2.14 28.04 -7.42
CA ALA A 170 2.16 28.62 -6.08
C ALA A 170 3.11 29.82 -6.04
N GLN A 171 2.63 30.95 -5.51
CA GLN A 171 3.44 32.17 -5.41
C GLN A 171 4.54 32.08 -4.35
N THR A 172 4.33 31.27 -3.30
CA THR A 172 5.26 31.10 -2.19
C THR A 172 5.65 29.63 -2.02
N ASN A 173 6.87 29.39 -1.50
CA ASN A 173 7.33 28.03 -1.18
C ASN A 173 6.42 27.38 -0.13
N ASN A 174 6.02 28.12 0.91
CA ASN A 174 5.13 27.62 1.96
C ASN A 174 3.77 27.18 1.41
N CYS A 175 3.18 27.94 0.48
CA CYS A 175 1.96 27.51 -0.20
C CYS A 175 2.19 26.27 -1.06
N ARG A 176 3.32 26.22 -1.79
CA ARG A 176 3.65 25.06 -2.63
C ARG A 176 3.78 23.79 -1.81
N GLU A 177 4.47 23.85 -0.67
CA GLU A 177 4.67 22.71 0.24
C GLU A 177 3.36 22.27 0.89
N ALA A 178 2.60 23.21 1.46
CA ALA A 178 1.29 22.90 2.02
C ALA A 178 0.33 22.30 0.99
N CYS A 179 0.37 22.80 -0.25
CA CYS A 179 -0.40 22.23 -1.36
C CYS A 179 0.04 20.81 -1.70
N LYS A 180 1.35 20.56 -1.84
CA LYS A 180 1.86 19.22 -2.20
C LYS A 180 1.50 18.17 -1.14
N GLU A 181 1.48 18.55 0.13
CA GLU A 181 1.12 17.65 1.25
C GLU A 181 -0.27 17.02 1.11
N VAL A 182 -1.22 17.72 0.47
CA VAL A 182 -2.56 17.20 0.14
C VAL A 182 -2.51 15.91 -0.70
N PHE A 183 -1.46 15.74 -1.50
CA PHE A 183 -1.37 14.69 -2.52
C PHE A 183 -0.40 13.55 -2.15
N VAL A 184 0.34 13.66 -1.05
CA VAL A 184 1.35 12.66 -0.61
C VAL A 184 0.70 11.34 -0.18
N GLY A 185 -0.45 11.40 0.49
CA GLY A 185 -1.13 10.22 1.05
C GLY A 185 -2.18 9.60 0.14
N SER A 186 -2.51 8.33 0.40
CA SER A 186 -3.63 7.61 -0.25
C SER A 186 -5.01 7.97 0.34
N PHE A 187 -5.03 8.72 1.44
CA PHE A 187 -6.24 9.11 2.17
C PHE A 187 -6.61 10.57 1.94
N THR A 188 -7.78 10.96 2.41
CA THR A 188 -8.23 12.34 2.48
C THR A 188 -7.28 13.15 3.37
N PRO A 189 -6.85 14.35 2.93
CA PRO A 189 -6.02 15.23 3.73
C PRO A 189 -6.69 15.52 5.08
N SER A 190 -5.92 15.51 6.17
CA SER A 190 -6.45 15.84 7.49
C SER A 190 -6.87 17.30 7.57
N LYS A 191 -7.70 17.65 8.55
CA LYS A 191 -8.05 19.03 8.88
C LYS A 191 -6.82 19.94 9.00
N ALA A 192 -5.75 19.49 9.66
CA ALA A 192 -4.52 20.26 9.81
C ALA A 192 -3.85 20.58 8.46
N VAL A 193 -3.83 19.62 7.52
CA VAL A 193 -3.30 19.86 6.16
C VAL A 193 -4.19 20.85 5.41
N ARG A 194 -5.51 20.73 5.52
CA ARG A 194 -6.47 21.67 4.90
C ARG A 194 -6.30 23.10 5.45
N GLU A 195 -6.10 23.24 6.76
CA GLU A 195 -5.86 24.52 7.43
C GLU A 195 -4.52 25.13 7.02
N ALA A 196 -3.46 24.33 6.83
CA ALA A 196 -2.18 24.81 6.33
C ALA A 196 -2.31 25.38 4.91
N VAL A 197 -3.04 24.71 4.01
CA VAL A 197 -3.32 25.24 2.67
C VAL A 197 -4.07 26.56 2.75
N HIS A 198 -5.09 26.66 3.60
CA HIS A 198 -5.80 27.92 3.81
C HIS A 198 -4.86 29.02 4.30
N THR A 199 -4.05 28.75 5.32
CA THR A 199 -3.16 29.73 5.93
C THR A 199 -2.12 30.26 4.96
N TYR A 200 -1.51 29.39 4.15
CA TYR A 200 -0.40 29.80 3.30
C TYR A 200 -0.80 30.20 1.87
N CYS A 201 -1.99 29.84 1.40
CA CYS A 201 -2.39 30.06 0.00
C CYS A 201 -3.55 31.04 -0.22
N SER A 202 -4.30 31.44 0.83
CA SER A 202 -5.56 32.19 0.62
C SER A 202 -5.37 33.59 0.01
N GLU A 203 -4.28 34.29 0.38
CA GLU A 203 -4.04 35.66 -0.10
C GLU A 203 -3.39 35.66 -1.50
N ASP A 204 -2.23 35.01 -1.63
CA ASP A 204 -1.42 35.10 -2.85
C ASP A 204 -1.76 34.03 -3.91
N SER A 205 -2.41 32.94 -3.53
CA SER A 205 -2.63 31.76 -4.39
C SER A 205 -4.07 31.22 -4.37
N PRO A 206 -5.10 32.06 -4.62
CA PRO A 206 -6.51 31.64 -4.53
C PRO A 206 -6.88 30.52 -5.51
N ARG A 207 -6.20 30.43 -6.66
CA ARG A 207 -6.38 29.34 -7.63
C ARG A 207 -5.99 27.98 -7.07
N ILE A 208 -4.95 27.92 -6.23
CA ILE A 208 -4.52 26.69 -5.57
C ILE A 208 -5.56 26.26 -4.54
N GLN A 209 -6.01 27.21 -3.72
CA GLN A 209 -7.04 26.95 -2.74
C GLN A 209 -8.32 26.38 -3.39
N GLN A 210 -8.71 26.93 -4.55
CA GLN A 210 -9.84 26.41 -5.31
C GLN A 210 -9.56 25.02 -5.89
N CYS A 211 -8.37 24.79 -6.44
CA CYS A 211 -7.99 23.48 -6.99
C CYS A 211 -8.03 22.38 -5.91
N VAL A 212 -7.44 22.62 -4.73
CA VAL A 212 -7.48 21.70 -3.59
C VAL A 212 -8.93 21.45 -3.14
N ARG A 213 -9.75 22.50 -3.04
CA ARG A 213 -11.16 22.37 -2.66
C ARG A 213 -11.95 21.46 -3.60
N ILE A 214 -11.76 21.62 -4.92
CA ILE A 214 -12.40 20.77 -5.92
C ILE A 214 -11.90 19.33 -5.81
N TYR A 215 -10.58 19.14 -5.71
CA TYR A 215 -9.97 17.81 -5.68
C TYR A 215 -10.41 16.97 -4.48
N VAL A 216 -10.45 17.57 -3.29
CA VAL A 216 -10.75 16.84 -2.04
C VAL A 216 -12.23 16.46 -1.93
N HIS A 217 -13.14 17.08 -2.72
CA HIS A 217 -14.59 16.82 -2.69
C HIS A 217 -15.12 16.59 -1.26
N VAL A 218 -14.92 17.57 -0.39
CA VAL A 218 -15.42 17.49 0.99
C VAL A 218 -16.95 17.56 0.99
N THR A 219 -17.62 16.43 1.22
CA THR A 219 -19.02 16.42 1.64
C THR A 219 -19.02 16.50 3.17
N PRO A 220 -19.47 17.63 3.75
CA PRO A 220 -19.57 17.77 5.20
C PRO A 220 -20.47 16.66 5.77
N MET A 221 -20.04 16.00 6.84
CA MET A 221 -20.92 15.08 7.55
C MET A 221 -21.69 15.89 8.59
N GLU A 222 -23.00 16.07 8.37
CA GLU A 222 -23.84 16.63 9.41
C GLU A 222 -23.96 15.64 10.57
N HIS A 223 -23.47 16.03 11.75
CA HIS A 223 -23.57 15.30 13.02
C HIS A 223 -22.85 13.95 13.11
N SER A 224 -21.52 13.96 12.94
CA SER A 224 -20.61 12.83 13.23
C SER A 224 -20.88 12.12 14.57
N PHE A 225 -21.29 12.86 15.60
CA PHE A 225 -21.65 12.32 16.93
C PHE A 225 -22.75 11.26 16.92
N ARG A 226 -23.66 11.24 15.93
CA ARG A 226 -24.74 10.24 15.88
C ARG A 226 -24.19 8.81 15.78
N ASN A 227 -23.02 8.63 15.16
CA ASN A 227 -22.39 7.33 14.99
C ASN A 227 -21.51 6.90 16.18
N MET A 228 -21.47 7.67 17.26
CA MET A 228 -20.63 7.38 18.43
C MET A 228 -20.90 5.99 19.02
N HIS A 229 -22.16 5.56 19.01
CA HIS A 229 -22.57 4.24 19.49
C HIS A 229 -22.05 3.08 18.60
N CYS A 230 -21.73 3.32 17.33
CA CYS A 230 -21.16 2.31 16.44
C CYS A 230 -19.72 1.95 16.84
N CYS A 231 -18.99 2.87 17.47
CA CYS A 231 -17.64 2.60 17.97
C CYS A 231 -17.63 1.43 18.96
N ASP A 232 -18.68 1.28 19.79
CA ASP A 232 -18.77 0.22 20.79
C ASP A 232 -18.98 -1.18 20.19
N ARG A 233 -19.28 -1.27 18.88
CA ARG A 233 -19.43 -2.54 18.16
C ARG A 233 -18.10 -3.20 17.79
N SER A 234 -16.97 -2.47 17.87
CA SER A 234 -15.66 -3.02 17.57
C SER A 234 -15.09 -3.84 18.74
N PRO A 235 -14.59 -5.07 18.50
CA PRO A 235 -13.92 -5.84 19.54
C PRO A 235 -12.56 -5.24 19.93
N ASN A 236 -11.95 -4.42 19.06
CA ASN A 236 -10.63 -3.84 19.27
C ASN A 236 -10.70 -2.56 20.12
N ILE A 237 -10.15 -2.60 21.33
CA ILE A 237 -10.10 -1.45 22.27
C ILE A 237 -9.45 -0.21 21.65
N GLN A 238 -8.34 -0.38 20.92
CA GLN A 238 -7.63 0.73 20.28
C GLN A 238 -8.51 1.39 19.22
N CYS A 239 -9.18 0.58 18.39
CA CYS A 239 -10.16 1.08 17.43
C CYS A 239 -11.33 1.79 18.13
N ARG A 240 -11.87 1.27 19.24
CA ARG A 240 -12.97 1.94 19.96
C ARG A 240 -12.58 3.33 20.43
N THR A 241 -11.43 3.45 21.08
CA THR A 241 -10.94 4.74 21.60
C THR A 241 -10.68 5.72 20.47
N ALA A 242 -9.97 5.28 19.43
CA ALA A 242 -9.69 6.09 18.25
C ALA A 242 -10.97 6.54 17.54
N CYS A 243 -11.93 5.63 17.38
CA CYS A 243 -13.21 5.92 16.73
C CYS A 243 -13.97 7.04 17.43
N LYS A 244 -14.06 6.99 18.76
CA LYS A 244 -14.73 8.04 19.53
C LYS A 244 -14.03 9.39 19.40
N GLU A 245 -12.71 9.40 19.31
CA GLU A 245 -11.95 10.64 19.13
C GLU A 245 -12.10 11.21 17.72
N ILE A 246 -11.95 10.36 16.69
CA ILE A 246 -12.12 10.73 15.28
C ILE A 246 -13.50 11.34 15.03
N LEU A 247 -14.57 10.77 15.61
CA LEU A 247 -15.92 11.31 15.47
C LEU A 247 -16.12 12.69 16.14
N ARG A 248 -15.25 13.08 17.09
CA ARG A 248 -15.28 14.42 17.69
C ARG A 248 -14.51 15.45 16.87
N THR A 249 -13.47 15.03 16.17
CA THR A 249 -12.50 15.95 15.55
C THR A 249 -12.69 16.12 14.04
N GLU A 250 -13.07 15.06 13.33
CA GLU A 250 -13.20 15.07 11.87
C GLU A 250 -14.56 15.60 11.43
N THR A 251 -14.58 16.26 10.26
CA THR A 251 -15.72 17.07 9.81
C THR A 251 -16.40 16.51 8.56
N THR A 252 -15.85 15.46 7.95
CA THR A 252 -16.36 14.87 6.72
C THR A 252 -16.46 13.35 6.79
N GLY A 253 -17.36 12.77 5.98
CA GLY A 253 -17.54 11.32 5.82
C GLY A 253 -16.25 10.58 5.55
N GLN A 254 -15.51 11.07 4.56
CA GLN A 254 -14.30 10.41 4.12
C GLN A 254 -13.16 10.53 5.15
N GLU A 255 -13.03 11.67 5.85
CA GLU A 255 -12.03 11.82 6.93
C GLU A 255 -12.28 10.84 8.07
N VAL A 256 -13.54 10.63 8.46
CA VAL A 256 -13.90 9.64 9.48
C VAL A 256 -13.51 8.24 9.01
N ILE A 257 -13.89 7.84 7.79
CA ILE A 257 -13.57 6.51 7.26
C ILE A 257 -12.06 6.29 7.19
N ASP A 258 -11.32 7.27 6.67
CA ASP A 258 -9.88 7.19 6.49
C ASP A 258 -9.12 7.23 7.82
N GLY A 259 -9.59 8.02 8.79
CA GLY A 259 -9.05 8.06 10.15
C GLY A 259 -9.22 6.73 10.85
N LEU A 260 -10.41 6.14 10.80
CA LEU A 260 -10.71 4.83 11.38
C LEU A 260 -9.84 3.74 10.74
N SER A 261 -9.72 3.77 9.42
CA SER A 261 -8.89 2.82 8.67
C SER A 261 -7.41 2.90 9.08
N ARG A 262 -6.90 4.10 9.36
CA ARG A 262 -5.50 4.33 9.78
C ARG A 262 -5.18 3.81 11.18
N VAL A 263 -6.08 3.95 12.14
CA VAL A 263 -5.82 3.60 13.56
C VAL A 263 -6.20 2.15 13.91
N GLY A 264 -6.44 1.33 12.89
CA GLY A 264 -6.62 -0.12 13.06
C GLY A 264 -8.07 -0.58 13.21
N CYS A 265 -9.05 0.23 12.78
CA CYS A 265 -10.41 -0.26 12.55
C CYS A 265 -10.56 -1.01 11.21
N GLY A 266 -9.52 -1.00 10.38
CA GLY A 266 -9.52 -1.65 9.07
C GLY A 266 -10.39 -0.91 8.04
N PRO A 267 -10.41 -1.39 6.79
CA PRO A 267 -11.25 -0.80 5.75
C PRO A 267 -12.75 -1.03 6.05
N PRO A 268 -13.65 -0.22 5.47
CA PRO A 268 -15.09 -0.40 5.61
C PRO A 268 -15.56 -1.72 4.98
N LEU A 269 -15.72 -2.75 5.81
CA LEU A 269 -16.13 -4.08 5.38
C LEU A 269 -17.59 -4.35 5.74
N PRO A 270 -18.45 -4.79 4.78
CA PRO A 270 -19.88 -5.04 5.05
C PRO A 270 -20.17 -6.12 6.09
N HIS A 271 -19.20 -6.94 6.48
CA HIS A 271 -19.35 -7.99 7.50
C HIS A 271 -18.83 -7.56 8.88
N ASP A 272 -18.12 -6.44 8.97
CA ASP A 272 -17.62 -5.92 10.24
C ASP A 272 -18.75 -5.18 10.98
N ARG A 273 -18.91 -5.48 12.28
CA ARG A 273 -20.05 -4.98 13.08
C ARG A 273 -20.01 -3.47 13.31
N LEU A 274 -18.82 -2.87 13.38
CA LEU A 274 -18.68 -1.42 13.46
C LEU A 274 -19.12 -0.82 12.12
N TRP A 275 -18.57 -1.29 11.02
CA TRP A 275 -18.86 -0.73 9.69
C TRP A 275 -20.31 -0.94 9.25
N GLN A 276 -20.91 -2.09 9.56
CA GLN A 276 -22.36 -2.32 9.36
C GLN A 276 -23.21 -1.27 10.07
N CYS A 277 -22.89 -0.95 11.33
CA CYS A 277 -23.62 0.06 12.09
C CYS A 277 -23.54 1.44 11.43
N PHE A 278 -22.34 1.85 10.98
CA PHE A 278 -22.16 3.10 10.23
C PHE A 278 -22.97 3.14 8.95
N LEU A 279 -22.97 2.05 8.16
CA LEU A 279 -23.69 1.96 6.88
C LEU A 279 -25.22 1.99 7.07
N LEU A 280 -25.74 1.27 8.06
CA LEU A 280 -27.18 1.24 8.36
C LEU A 280 -27.67 2.60 8.86
N ASN A 281 -26.90 3.28 9.71
CA ASN A 281 -27.24 4.62 10.17
C ASN A 281 -27.16 5.64 9.04
N ALA A 282 -26.21 5.52 8.11
CA ALA A 282 -26.18 6.38 6.92
C ALA A 282 -27.44 6.20 6.07
N ALA A 283 -27.84 4.95 5.80
CA ALA A 283 -29.03 4.63 4.99
C ALA A 283 -30.34 5.11 5.63
N ALA A 284 -30.45 5.07 6.96
CA ALA A 284 -31.63 5.56 7.68
C ALA A 284 -31.80 7.09 7.62
N ASN A 285 -30.76 7.84 7.25
CA ASN A 285 -30.76 9.31 7.24
C ASN A 285 -30.87 9.91 5.83
N GLU A 286 -30.89 9.08 4.77
CA GLU A 286 -31.17 9.54 3.40
C GLU A 286 -32.69 9.78 3.21
N PRO A 287 -33.11 10.90 2.61
CA PRO A 287 -34.51 11.15 2.31
C PRO A 287 -34.98 10.20 1.20
N GLY A 288 -35.45 9.01 1.61
CA GLY A 288 -35.96 7.95 0.72
C GLY A 288 -35.64 6.51 1.15
N GLY A 289 -34.81 6.30 2.19
CA GLY A 289 -34.38 4.98 2.65
C GLY A 289 -35.41 4.24 3.50
N SER A 290 -36.56 3.85 2.94
CA SER A 290 -37.42 2.83 3.56
C SER A 290 -36.85 1.45 3.27
N LEU A 291 -36.05 0.91 4.20
CA LEU A 291 -35.82 -0.53 4.26
C LEU A 291 -37.13 -1.16 4.76
N THR A 292 -37.83 -1.79 3.83
CA THR A 292 -39.03 -2.59 4.05
C THR A 292 -38.81 -3.54 5.22
N GLN A 293 -39.60 -3.31 6.28
CA GLN A 293 -39.77 -4.20 7.41
C GLN A 293 -40.21 -5.56 6.87
N SER A 294 -39.40 -6.62 7.06
CA SER A 294 -39.82 -7.99 6.80
C SER A 294 -41.13 -8.26 7.54
N GLU A 295 -42.18 -8.47 6.76
CA GLU A 295 -43.52 -8.86 7.20
C GLU A 295 -43.44 -10.10 8.10
N LYS A 296 -43.86 -9.93 9.35
CA LYS A 296 -44.16 -11.04 10.25
C LYS A 296 -45.58 -11.49 9.93
N ILE A 297 -45.72 -12.50 9.07
CA ILE A 297 -47.00 -13.19 8.88
C ILE A 297 -47.20 -14.10 10.10
N GLU A 298 -48.08 -13.65 10.99
CA GLU A 298 -48.71 -14.44 12.05
C GLU A 298 -49.71 -15.39 11.39
N MET A 299 -49.59 -16.68 11.67
CA MET A 299 -50.40 -17.74 11.09
C MET A 299 -51.38 -18.22 12.17
N ASP A 300 -52.62 -17.74 12.10
CA ASP A 300 -53.72 -18.24 12.92
C ASP A 300 -54.15 -19.63 12.41
N GLY A 301 -54.00 -20.63 13.28
CA GLY A 301 -54.45 -22.00 13.05
C GLY A 301 -55.82 -22.22 13.70
N ALA A 302 -56.79 -22.61 12.86
CA ALA A 302 -58.10 -23.12 13.23
C ALA A 302 -58.04 -24.47 13.96
#